data_AF-A0A5B1QWR9-F1
#
_entry.id   AF-A0A5B1QWR9-F1
#
_cell.length_a   1.000
_cell.length_b   1.000
_cell.length_c   1.000
_cell.angle_alpha   90.00
_cell.angle_beta   90.00
_cell.angle_gamma   90.00
#
_symmetry.space_group_name_H-M   'P 1'
#
loop_
_entity.id
_entity.type
_entity.pdbx_description
1 polymer ?
#
loop_
_entity_poly.entity_id
_entity_poly.type
_entity_poly.pdbx_seq_one_letter_code
_entity_poly.pdbx_strand_id
1 'polypeptide(L)'
;MLNISTASWRPLVYIFRQQSGFRFQYSRARFSTSMTESNKAAKEYLQIAPYDQLLTHFRYFLNLRSQEGKYHSLILFRLSSPLDGAIGSSSNTEDAGVESAAKQNPAVHQLYAMESSCPHLGADMSHADIEEYETSAVAVCPWHRYDFDLKTGKSDTGLKACTYNVEVRQDPADDVDRVWVEVPDEGTNWRLVELRPVSEAFADPPPPLPDVSQLTLSESPKDEDVVPADNPPTTLMQWAVLILNTSNPTLKVERTKHAVHQYRTGKLKSIGHRSPNAPRPPDVPPRHDAYRKSTVDPAKAGRRKNRIAMLHALANIEQWAIDLAWDIMARFGPTHPDLPPAFFSDFTKMALDESKHFSLLTSRMGALAPDTPYGSLPVHAALWSSARSTFPSLRARLAIIHLVHEARGLDVNPATIARFARAGDKDSVAALEVIHADEVTHVTTGHRWFSWICARDGVDPVATFREEVRRGWSGDVKGPFNVEAREKAGMTREFYEDLKGEMEWDEWERTTKVAEEEMKKKGENTPGSVSVEYEDSKS
;
A
#
# COMPACT_ATOMS: atom_id res chain seq x y z
N MET A 1 57.27 -43.82 35.71
CA MET A 1 56.54 -44.81 36.54
C MET A 1 55.40 -45.36 35.71
N LEU A 2 55.50 -46.66 35.35
CA LEU A 2 54.47 -47.68 35.03
C LEU A 2 53.12 -47.19 34.43
N ASN A 3 52.52 -47.73 33.36
CA ASN A 3 52.74 -48.91 32.52
C ASN A 3 51.75 -48.82 31.31
N ILE A 4 52.16 -49.26 30.09
CA ILE A 4 51.46 -50.17 29.12
C ILE A 4 49.95 -49.90 28.81
N SER A 5 49.32 -49.97 27.62
CA SER A 5 49.64 -50.18 26.19
C SER A 5 48.28 -50.25 25.43
N THR A 6 48.25 -49.74 24.19
CA THR A 6 47.50 -50.22 22.99
C THR A 6 45.98 -50.55 22.97
N ALA A 7 45.31 -49.91 21.99
CA ALA A 7 44.53 -50.49 20.87
C ALA A 7 42.99 -50.69 20.91
N SER A 8 42.37 -50.13 19.85
CA SER A 8 41.40 -50.73 18.91
C SER A 8 39.87 -50.56 19.07
N TRP A 9 39.29 -49.92 18.04
CA TRP A 9 38.11 -50.26 17.21
C TRP A 9 36.88 -51.01 17.81
N ARG A 10 35.73 -50.30 17.85
CA ARG A 10 34.30 -50.60 17.48
C ARG A 10 33.75 -52.06 17.57
N PRO A 11 32.40 -52.29 17.50
CA PRO A 11 31.20 -51.68 18.12
C PRO A 11 30.22 -52.78 18.68
N LEU A 12 28.96 -52.42 18.98
CA LEU A 12 27.71 -53.25 19.03
C LEU A 12 27.11 -53.75 20.39
N VAL A 13 26.04 -53.02 20.79
CA VAL A 13 24.66 -53.38 21.25
C VAL A 13 24.31 -54.02 22.62
N TYR A 14 23.17 -53.49 23.14
CA TYR A 14 21.98 -54.11 23.80
C TYR A 14 21.83 -53.85 25.33
N ILE A 15 20.69 -53.44 25.95
CA ILE A 15 19.22 -53.59 25.74
C ILE A 15 18.38 -52.59 26.61
N PHE A 16 17.28 -52.05 26.04
CA PHE A 16 15.91 -51.67 26.56
C PHE A 16 15.71 -50.70 27.77
N ARG A 17 14.66 -49.84 27.91
CA ARG A 17 13.30 -49.68 27.31
C ARG A 17 12.67 -48.30 27.71
N GLN A 18 11.65 -47.86 26.94
CA GLN A 18 10.57 -46.85 27.23
C GLN A 18 10.99 -45.35 27.24
N GLN A 19 10.30 -44.37 26.64
CA GLN A 19 8.93 -44.18 26.10
C GLN A 19 8.95 -43.16 24.92
N SER A 20 8.05 -43.36 23.95
CA SER A 20 7.40 -42.43 22.96
C SER A 20 8.02 -41.03 22.69
N GLY A 21 8.32 -40.55 21.47
CA GLY A 21 7.92 -40.96 20.11
C GLY A 21 7.04 -39.90 19.40
N PHE A 22 7.55 -38.70 19.12
CA PHE A 22 6.95 -37.77 18.12
C PHE A 22 7.93 -37.61 16.95
N ARG A 23 7.55 -38.16 15.80
CA ARG A 23 8.30 -38.16 14.54
C ARG A 23 7.54 -37.27 13.57
N PHE A 24 8.22 -36.27 13.00
CA PHE A 24 7.72 -35.45 11.90
C PHE A 24 7.26 -36.34 10.75
N GLN A 25 5.99 -36.21 10.36
CA GLN A 25 5.39 -36.93 9.25
C GLN A 25 5.20 -35.93 8.08
N TYR A 26 6.12 -35.98 7.11
CA TYR A 26 5.88 -35.42 5.78
C TYR A 26 4.74 -36.22 5.12
N SER A 27 3.64 -35.54 4.78
CA SER A 27 2.52 -36.16 4.06
C SER A 27 2.95 -36.49 2.62
N ARG A 28 3.13 -37.79 2.35
CA ARG A 28 3.19 -38.38 1.02
C ARG A 28 1.76 -38.84 0.70
N ALA A 29 1.07 -38.14 -0.21
CA ALA A 29 -0.22 -38.59 -0.73
C ALA A 29 -0.01 -39.93 -1.47
N ARG A 30 -0.63 -41.02 -0.96
CA ARG A 30 -0.84 -42.26 -1.73
C ARG A 30 -2.25 -42.22 -2.30
N PHE A 31 -2.34 -42.20 -3.62
CA PHE A 31 -3.56 -42.55 -4.34
C PHE A 31 -3.88 -44.03 -4.08
N SER A 32 -5.06 -44.28 -3.51
CA SER A 32 -5.73 -45.58 -3.55
C SER A 32 -6.86 -45.48 -4.56
N THR A 33 -6.77 -46.30 -5.61
CA THR A 33 -7.75 -46.44 -6.68
C THR A 33 -9.03 -47.13 -6.16
N SER A 34 -10.19 -46.69 -6.66
CA SER A 34 -11.51 -47.36 -6.71
C SER A 34 -12.64 -46.74 -5.87
N MET A 35 -13.50 -46.00 -6.58
CA MET A 35 -14.96 -45.81 -6.41
C MET A 35 -15.41 -45.10 -5.11
N THR A 36 -16.14 -43.98 -5.13
CA THR A 36 -17.27 -43.58 -5.98
C THR A 36 -17.38 -42.05 -6.08
N GLU A 37 -17.78 -41.54 -7.25
CA GLU A 37 -18.35 -40.20 -7.42
C GLU A 37 -19.43 -39.94 -6.35
N SER A 38 -19.34 -38.84 -5.62
CA SER A 38 -20.46 -38.03 -5.10
C SER A 38 -19.96 -36.95 -4.12
N ASN A 39 -20.51 -35.74 -4.26
CA ASN A 39 -20.31 -34.50 -3.45
C ASN A 39 -19.07 -33.63 -3.74
N LYS A 40 -19.12 -32.91 -4.87
CA LYS A 40 -18.57 -31.54 -4.92
C LYS A 40 -19.44 -30.67 -4.00
N ALA A 41 -18.86 -30.09 -2.96
CA ALA A 41 -19.50 -29.00 -2.23
C ALA A 41 -19.87 -27.89 -3.22
N ALA A 42 -21.10 -27.37 -3.14
CA ALA A 42 -21.53 -26.27 -3.99
C ALA A 42 -20.66 -25.05 -3.67
N LYS A 43 -19.86 -24.61 -4.64
CA LYS A 43 -19.03 -23.40 -4.51
C LYS A 43 -19.94 -22.18 -4.38
N GLU A 44 -19.64 -21.31 -3.43
CA GLU A 44 -20.39 -20.08 -3.18
C GLU A 44 -19.96 -18.99 -4.18
N TYR A 45 -20.90 -18.13 -4.58
CA TYR A 45 -20.67 -17.07 -5.56
C TYR A 45 -21.14 -15.74 -5.01
N LEU A 46 -20.38 -14.67 -5.29
CA LEU A 46 -20.67 -13.30 -4.89
C LEU A 46 -20.99 -12.45 -6.12
N GLN A 47 -22.11 -11.73 -6.07
CA GLN A 47 -22.46 -10.76 -7.10
C GLN A 47 -21.54 -9.54 -7.01
N ILE A 48 -20.88 -9.18 -8.10
CA ILE A 48 -19.92 -8.06 -8.13
C ILE A 48 -20.48 -6.79 -8.76
N ALA A 49 -21.16 -6.89 -9.91
CA ALA A 49 -21.75 -5.77 -10.62
C ALA A 49 -22.70 -6.25 -11.74
N PRO A 50 -23.62 -5.38 -12.19
CA PRO A 50 -24.24 -5.50 -13.51
C PRO A 50 -23.20 -5.60 -14.64
N TYR A 51 -23.48 -6.37 -15.70
CA TYR A 51 -22.55 -6.62 -16.80
C TYR A 51 -22.22 -5.35 -17.61
N ASP A 52 -23.19 -4.47 -17.80
CA ASP A 52 -23.04 -3.18 -18.49
C ASP A 52 -21.98 -2.26 -17.85
N GLN A 53 -21.89 -2.25 -16.52
CA GLN A 53 -20.87 -1.47 -15.79
C GLN A 53 -19.46 -1.98 -16.08
N LEU A 54 -19.31 -3.27 -16.35
CA LEU A 54 -18.02 -3.88 -16.64
C LEU A 54 -17.55 -3.64 -18.08
N LEU A 55 -18.43 -3.16 -18.98
CA LEU A 55 -18.05 -2.82 -20.35
C LEU A 55 -17.13 -1.59 -20.44
N THR A 56 -17.05 -0.77 -19.39
CA THR A 56 -16.29 0.49 -19.42
C THR A 56 -14.77 0.32 -19.49
N HIS A 57 -14.24 -0.80 -19.01
CA HIS A 57 -12.81 -1.11 -18.97
C HIS A 57 -12.60 -2.61 -19.25
N PHE A 58 -11.37 -3.00 -19.60
CA PHE A 58 -11.04 -4.42 -19.76
C PHE A 58 -10.58 -5.07 -18.47
N ARG A 59 -10.38 -4.31 -17.40
CA ARG A 59 -9.80 -4.81 -16.14
C ARG A 59 -10.40 -4.13 -14.92
N TYR A 60 -10.66 -4.92 -13.90
CA TYR A 60 -11.16 -4.42 -12.61
C TYR A 60 -10.43 -5.09 -11.45
N PHE A 61 -10.06 -4.29 -10.48
CA PHE A 61 -9.62 -4.75 -9.17
C PHE A 61 -10.83 -5.04 -8.30
N LEU A 62 -10.82 -6.19 -7.63
CA LEU A 62 -11.86 -6.61 -6.68
C LEU A 62 -11.21 -6.87 -5.34
N ASN A 63 -11.62 -6.10 -4.32
CA ASN A 63 -11.23 -6.41 -2.95
C ASN A 63 -12.43 -7.05 -2.25
N LEU A 64 -12.25 -8.30 -1.84
CA LEU A 64 -13.23 -9.09 -1.11
C LEU A 64 -12.84 -9.14 0.37
N ARG A 65 -13.84 -9.12 1.24
CA ARG A 65 -13.66 -9.31 2.68
C ARG A 65 -14.62 -10.36 3.21
N SER A 66 -14.12 -11.34 3.95
CA SER A 66 -14.95 -12.34 4.63
C SER A 66 -15.53 -11.77 5.93
N GLN A 67 -16.54 -12.43 6.49
CA GLN A 67 -17.10 -12.06 7.79
C GLN A 67 -16.07 -12.12 8.92
N GLU A 68 -15.10 -13.03 8.84
CA GLU A 68 -13.99 -13.19 9.78
C GLU A 68 -12.87 -12.13 9.59
N GLY A 69 -13.05 -11.20 8.64
CA GLY A 69 -12.13 -10.09 8.41
C GLY A 69 -10.93 -10.42 7.52
N LYS A 70 -10.92 -11.56 6.83
CA LYS A 70 -9.88 -11.89 5.84
C LYS A 70 -10.08 -11.09 4.57
N TYR A 71 -8.98 -10.69 3.94
CA TYR A 71 -8.98 -9.95 2.68
C TYR A 71 -8.49 -10.83 1.55
N HIS A 72 -9.16 -10.71 0.41
CA HIS A 72 -8.74 -11.35 -0.82
C HIS A 72 -8.84 -10.36 -1.98
N SER A 73 -7.73 -10.13 -2.66
CA SER A 73 -7.67 -9.20 -3.78
C SER A 73 -7.61 -9.97 -5.09
N LEU A 74 -8.66 -9.85 -5.90
CA LEU A 74 -8.78 -10.47 -7.21
C LEU A 74 -8.64 -9.40 -8.30
N ILE A 75 -8.29 -9.85 -9.50
CA ILE A 75 -8.40 -9.08 -10.71
C ILE A 75 -9.34 -9.80 -11.68
N LEU A 76 -10.28 -9.05 -12.23
CA LEU A 76 -11.18 -9.48 -13.29
C LEU A 76 -10.65 -8.94 -14.61
N PHE A 77 -10.43 -9.83 -15.55
CA PHE A 77 -10.12 -9.54 -16.94
C PHE A 77 -11.37 -9.75 -17.79
N ARG A 78 -11.70 -8.74 -18.60
CA ARG A 78 -12.67 -8.81 -19.69
C ARG A 78 -11.88 -8.83 -20.99
N LEU A 79 -12.03 -9.88 -21.77
CA LEU A 79 -11.43 -9.98 -23.10
C LEU A 79 -12.44 -9.53 -24.15
N SER A 80 -11.97 -8.94 -25.25
CA SER A 80 -12.85 -8.45 -26.32
C SER A 80 -13.47 -9.63 -27.09
N SER A 81 -14.76 -9.50 -27.43
CA SER A 81 -15.39 -10.40 -28.41
C SER A 81 -15.20 -9.88 -29.83
N PRO A 82 -15.11 -10.76 -30.85
CA PRO A 82 -15.26 -10.34 -32.25
C PRO A 82 -16.57 -9.57 -32.54
N LEU A 83 -17.55 -9.65 -31.65
CA LEU A 83 -18.83 -8.91 -31.72
C LEU A 83 -18.74 -7.45 -31.25
N ASP A 84 -17.71 -7.05 -30.49
CA ASP A 84 -17.57 -5.67 -29.99
C ASP A 84 -17.18 -4.68 -31.10
N GLY A 85 -16.66 -5.16 -32.24
CA GLY A 85 -16.32 -4.35 -33.42
C GLY A 85 -17.50 -4.03 -34.36
N ALA A 86 -18.67 -4.65 -34.16
CA ALA A 86 -19.80 -4.57 -35.10
C ALA A 86 -20.82 -3.44 -34.80
N ILE A 87 -20.60 -2.61 -33.78
CA ILE A 87 -21.44 -1.42 -33.52
C ILE A 87 -21.00 -0.21 -34.41
N GLY A 88 -19.94 -0.37 -35.21
CA GLY A 88 -19.33 0.72 -36.00
C GLY A 88 -19.41 0.63 -37.53
N SER A 89 -20.01 -0.40 -38.14
CA SER A 89 -20.16 -0.42 -39.60
C SER A 89 -21.34 -1.26 -40.08
N SER A 90 -22.34 -0.58 -40.65
CA SER A 90 -23.38 -1.20 -41.45
C SER A 90 -22.79 -1.78 -42.73
N SER A 91 -22.87 -3.10 -42.92
CA SER A 91 -22.92 -3.69 -44.25
C SER A 91 -23.61 -5.05 -44.20
N ASN A 92 -24.72 -5.14 -44.93
CA ASN A 92 -25.49 -6.34 -45.22
C ASN A 92 -24.62 -7.52 -45.65
N THR A 93 -24.92 -8.72 -45.17
CA THR A 93 -25.02 -9.92 -46.01
C THR A 93 -25.85 -10.97 -45.29
N GLU A 94 -26.81 -11.53 -46.02
CA GLU A 94 -27.67 -12.63 -45.59
C GLU A 94 -26.99 -13.99 -45.82
N ASP A 95 -27.37 -14.93 -44.94
CA ASP A 95 -27.54 -16.37 -45.17
C ASP A 95 -26.35 -17.35 -44.95
N ALA A 96 -26.49 -18.17 -43.91
CA ALA A 96 -26.37 -19.65 -43.93
C ALA A 96 -26.44 -20.21 -42.50
N GLY A 97 -27.45 -21.02 -42.19
CA GLY A 97 -27.63 -21.65 -40.88
C GLY A 97 -26.95 -23.00 -40.71
N VAL A 98 -26.61 -23.38 -39.46
CA VAL A 98 -26.60 -24.75 -38.94
C VAL A 98 -26.88 -24.76 -37.41
N GLU A 99 -27.64 -25.78 -37.04
CA GLU A 99 -28.25 -26.26 -35.79
C GLU A 99 -27.48 -26.22 -34.45
N SER A 100 -28.24 -25.81 -33.41
CA SER A 100 -28.41 -26.47 -32.10
C SER A 100 -27.22 -27.10 -31.37
N ALA A 101 -26.53 -26.29 -30.55
CA ALA A 101 -25.93 -26.74 -29.29
C ALA A 101 -26.06 -25.64 -28.22
N ALA A 102 -26.67 -25.99 -27.07
CA ALA A 102 -26.74 -25.28 -25.79
C ALA A 102 -26.70 -23.73 -25.80
N LYS A 103 -27.85 -23.10 -25.47
CA LYS A 103 -27.95 -21.68 -25.07
C LYS A 103 -27.13 -21.43 -23.79
N GLN A 104 -25.83 -21.19 -23.93
CA GLN A 104 -25.02 -20.48 -22.94
C GLN A 104 -24.62 -19.14 -23.56
N ASN A 105 -24.86 -18.04 -22.85
CA ASN A 105 -24.62 -16.69 -23.34
C ASN A 105 -23.11 -16.53 -23.68
N PRO A 106 -22.71 -16.26 -24.94
CA PRO A 106 -21.29 -16.24 -25.34
C PRO A 106 -20.45 -15.20 -24.59
N ALA A 107 -21.09 -14.23 -23.91
CA ALA A 107 -20.47 -13.26 -23.02
C ALA A 107 -19.78 -13.88 -21.78
N VAL A 108 -20.21 -15.06 -21.32
CA VAL A 108 -19.62 -15.73 -20.14
C VAL A 108 -18.18 -16.20 -20.41
N HIS A 109 -17.80 -16.43 -21.68
CA HIS A 109 -16.50 -16.98 -22.04
C HIS A 109 -15.34 -15.96 -22.10
N GLN A 110 -15.60 -14.71 -21.73
CA GLN A 110 -14.62 -13.62 -21.85
C GLN A 110 -14.35 -12.89 -20.53
N LEU A 111 -14.94 -13.35 -19.43
CA LEU A 111 -14.64 -12.86 -18.09
C LEU A 111 -13.81 -13.89 -17.33
N TYR A 112 -12.66 -13.46 -16.82
CA TYR A 112 -11.74 -14.30 -16.08
C TYR A 112 -11.36 -13.61 -14.78
N ALA A 113 -11.42 -14.32 -13.67
CA ALA A 113 -10.97 -13.81 -12.38
C ALA A 113 -9.79 -14.63 -11.87
N MET A 114 -8.76 -13.94 -11.39
CA MET A 114 -7.63 -14.58 -10.72
C MET A 114 -7.15 -13.72 -9.56
N GLU A 115 -6.21 -14.24 -8.77
CA GLU A 115 -5.51 -13.41 -7.79
C GLU A 115 -4.84 -12.20 -8.44
N SER A 116 -5.05 -11.04 -7.82
CA SER A 116 -4.39 -9.79 -8.23
C SER A 116 -2.88 -9.81 -8.02
N SER A 117 -2.37 -10.76 -7.23
CA SER A 117 -0.96 -10.93 -6.92
C SER A 117 -0.41 -12.17 -7.62
N CYS A 118 0.68 -12.02 -8.36
CA CYS A 118 1.35 -13.11 -9.02
C CYS A 118 1.94 -14.10 -7.99
N PRO A 119 1.76 -15.42 -8.14
CA PRO A 119 2.21 -16.43 -7.17
C PRO A 119 3.74 -16.56 -7.05
N HIS A 120 4.51 -15.88 -7.90
CA HIS A 120 5.96 -15.82 -7.82
C HIS A 120 6.44 -14.91 -6.67
N LEU A 121 6.29 -13.58 -6.83
CA LEU A 121 6.76 -12.56 -5.89
C LEU A 121 5.68 -11.52 -5.59
N GLY A 122 4.40 -11.86 -5.73
CA GLY A 122 3.29 -10.96 -5.43
C GLY A 122 3.23 -9.72 -6.33
N ALA A 123 3.75 -9.82 -7.56
CA ALA A 123 3.65 -8.76 -8.55
C ALA A 123 2.18 -8.48 -8.90
N ASP A 124 1.82 -7.22 -9.06
CA ASP A 124 0.45 -6.84 -9.41
C ASP A 124 0.10 -7.31 -10.84
N MET A 125 -0.93 -8.15 -10.94
CA MET A 125 -1.48 -8.67 -12.19
C MET A 125 -2.40 -7.67 -12.91
N SER A 126 -2.76 -6.57 -12.24
CA SER A 126 -2.81 -5.21 -12.78
C SER A 126 -2.77 -5.05 -14.29
N HIS A 127 -1.53 -5.16 -14.74
CA HIS A 127 -1.03 -4.80 -16.04
C HIS A 127 -0.55 -6.03 -16.81
N ALA A 128 -0.98 -7.24 -16.42
CA ALA A 128 -0.60 -8.47 -17.09
C ALA A 128 -0.91 -8.41 -18.58
N ASP A 129 0.03 -8.84 -19.42
CA ASP A 129 -0.25 -8.98 -20.85
C ASP A 129 -1.13 -10.21 -21.02
N ILE A 130 -2.20 -10.11 -21.80
CA ILE A 130 -3.04 -11.26 -22.10
C ILE A 130 -2.67 -11.79 -23.47
N GLU A 131 -2.23 -13.05 -23.51
CA GLU A 131 -1.97 -13.79 -24.73
C GLU A 131 -3.11 -14.77 -24.96
N GLU A 132 -3.86 -14.58 -26.05
CA GLU A 132 -4.96 -15.46 -26.45
C GLU A 132 -4.47 -16.53 -27.43
N TYR A 133 -4.64 -17.79 -27.05
CA TYR A 133 -4.40 -18.96 -27.88
C TYR A 133 -5.75 -19.58 -28.30
N GLU A 134 -5.74 -20.49 -29.28
CA GLU A 134 -6.96 -21.11 -29.83
C GLU A 134 -7.86 -21.79 -28.78
N THR A 135 -7.30 -22.21 -27.64
CA THR A 135 -8.05 -22.95 -26.59
C THR A 135 -7.91 -22.39 -25.17
N SER A 136 -7.02 -21.41 -24.96
CA SER A 136 -6.69 -20.87 -23.64
C SER A 136 -6.28 -19.39 -23.72
N ALA A 137 -6.68 -18.62 -22.72
CA ALA A 137 -6.16 -17.27 -22.51
C ALA A 137 -5.16 -17.30 -21.36
N VAL A 138 -4.01 -16.69 -21.56
CA VAL A 138 -2.87 -16.73 -20.63
C VAL A 138 -2.55 -15.31 -20.19
N ALA A 139 -2.56 -15.08 -18.88
CA ALA A 139 -2.07 -13.85 -18.28
C ALA A 139 -0.58 -13.96 -18.01
N VAL A 140 0.20 -13.17 -18.74
CA VAL A 140 1.65 -13.05 -18.54
C VAL A 140 1.89 -11.97 -17.49
N CYS A 141 2.49 -12.38 -16.37
CA CYS A 141 2.89 -11.46 -15.32
C CYS A 141 3.72 -10.33 -15.92
N PRO A 142 3.33 -9.06 -15.70
CA PRO A 142 3.96 -7.93 -16.37
C PRO A 142 5.41 -7.72 -15.92
N TRP A 143 5.77 -8.29 -14.76
CA TRP A 143 7.05 -8.01 -14.11
C TRP A 143 8.09 -9.08 -14.41
N HIS A 144 7.66 -10.35 -14.41
CA HIS A 144 8.56 -11.50 -14.45
C HIS A 144 8.33 -12.40 -15.66
N ARG A 145 7.35 -12.05 -16.51
CA ARG A 145 7.00 -12.79 -17.74
C ARG A 145 6.60 -14.25 -17.50
N TYR A 146 6.23 -14.62 -16.27
CA TYR A 146 5.59 -15.91 -16.00
C TYR A 146 4.17 -15.90 -16.55
N ASP A 147 3.86 -16.92 -17.33
CA ASP A 147 2.57 -17.21 -17.93
C ASP A 147 1.64 -17.89 -16.92
N PHE A 148 0.37 -17.50 -16.86
CA PHE A 148 -0.64 -18.18 -16.06
C PHE A 148 -1.91 -18.34 -16.87
N ASP A 149 -2.33 -19.58 -17.12
CA ASP A 149 -3.60 -19.85 -17.78
C ASP A 149 -4.77 -19.29 -16.93
N LEU A 150 -5.60 -18.43 -17.52
CA LEU A 150 -6.66 -17.70 -16.81
C LEU A 150 -7.80 -18.60 -16.30
N LYS A 151 -7.93 -19.84 -16.80
CA LYS A 151 -8.94 -20.80 -16.34
C LYS A 151 -8.39 -21.70 -15.24
N THR A 152 -7.19 -22.23 -15.44
CA THR A 152 -6.61 -23.29 -14.61
C THR A 152 -5.55 -22.78 -13.62
N GLY A 153 -5.03 -21.58 -13.86
CA GLY A 153 -3.97 -20.93 -13.11
C GLY A 153 -2.58 -21.52 -13.34
N LYS A 154 -2.43 -22.55 -14.17
CA LYS A 154 -1.15 -23.24 -14.38
C LYS A 154 -0.20 -22.39 -15.23
N SER A 155 1.08 -22.41 -14.87
CA SER A 155 2.19 -21.89 -15.65
C SER A 155 3.03 -23.04 -16.21
N ASP A 156 3.63 -22.84 -17.37
CA ASP A 156 4.64 -23.73 -17.95
C ASP A 156 5.87 -23.91 -17.04
N THR A 157 6.12 -22.95 -16.16
CA THR A 157 7.22 -23.00 -15.18
C THR A 157 6.91 -23.86 -13.94
N GLY A 158 5.70 -24.42 -13.85
CA GLY A 158 5.25 -25.24 -12.73
C GLY A 158 4.65 -24.46 -11.56
N LEU A 159 4.64 -23.12 -11.63
CA LEU A 159 3.88 -22.27 -10.70
C LEU A 159 2.38 -22.37 -10.99
N LYS A 160 1.55 -22.09 -9.97
CA LYS A 160 0.10 -22.07 -10.11
C LYS A 160 -0.50 -20.85 -9.41
N ALA A 161 -1.24 -20.04 -10.15
CA ALA A 161 -2.06 -18.95 -9.63
C ALA A 161 -3.45 -19.46 -9.22
N CYS A 162 -4.08 -18.79 -8.25
CA CYS A 162 -5.47 -19.05 -7.91
C CYS A 162 -6.38 -18.37 -8.93
N THR A 163 -7.20 -19.15 -9.64
CA THR A 163 -8.22 -18.68 -10.57
C THR A 163 -9.60 -18.97 -9.99
N TYR A 164 -10.56 -18.09 -10.32
CA TYR A 164 -11.91 -18.10 -9.78
C TYR A 164 -12.90 -18.12 -10.94
N ASN A 165 -13.92 -18.97 -10.84
CA ASN A 165 -14.95 -19.03 -11.88
C ASN A 165 -15.79 -17.75 -11.87
N VAL A 166 -16.13 -17.26 -13.06
CA VAL A 166 -17.00 -16.11 -13.26
C VAL A 166 -18.23 -16.55 -14.05
N GLU A 167 -19.40 -16.17 -13.58
CA GLU A 167 -20.68 -16.48 -14.21
C GLU A 167 -21.48 -15.20 -14.44
N VAL A 168 -22.05 -15.07 -15.64
CA VAL A 168 -23.06 -14.04 -15.91
C VAL A 168 -24.42 -14.70 -15.79
N ARG A 169 -25.24 -14.21 -14.86
CA ARG A 169 -26.59 -14.72 -14.60
C ARG A 169 -27.58 -13.60 -14.86
N GLN A 170 -28.59 -13.89 -15.67
CA GLN A 170 -29.68 -12.96 -15.90
C GLN A 170 -30.63 -12.99 -14.70
N ASP A 171 -30.93 -11.81 -14.14
CA ASP A 171 -31.86 -11.69 -13.03
C ASP A 171 -33.31 -11.74 -13.58
N PRO A 172 -34.13 -12.73 -13.16
CA PRO A 172 -35.50 -12.86 -13.65
C PRO A 172 -36.43 -11.69 -13.30
N ALA A 173 -36.04 -10.83 -12.36
CA ALA A 173 -36.90 -9.74 -11.88
C ALA A 173 -36.81 -8.47 -12.74
N ASP A 174 -35.63 -8.16 -13.29
CA ASP A 174 -35.37 -6.93 -14.04
C ASP A 174 -34.72 -7.15 -15.42
N ASP A 175 -34.51 -8.42 -15.81
CA ASP A 175 -33.90 -8.82 -17.10
C ASP A 175 -32.44 -8.35 -17.25
N VAL A 176 -31.79 -7.94 -16.15
CA VAL A 176 -30.41 -7.44 -16.15
C VAL A 176 -29.41 -8.58 -15.95
N ASP A 177 -28.41 -8.64 -16.83
CA ASP A 177 -27.26 -9.53 -16.68
C ASP A 177 -26.35 -9.07 -15.53
N ARG A 178 -26.19 -9.92 -14.51
CA ARG A 178 -25.33 -9.66 -13.34
C ARG A 178 -24.14 -10.61 -13.34
N VAL A 179 -22.96 -10.10 -13.00
CA VAL A 179 -21.72 -10.87 -12.92
C VAL A 179 -21.49 -11.37 -11.49
N TRP A 180 -21.22 -12.66 -11.38
CA TRP A 180 -20.97 -13.39 -10.15
C TRP A 180 -19.57 -14.00 -10.20
N VAL A 181 -18.80 -13.83 -9.14
CA VAL A 181 -17.45 -14.41 -9.02
C VAL A 181 -17.45 -15.43 -7.88
N GLU A 182 -16.82 -16.57 -8.14
CA GLU A 182 -16.58 -17.60 -7.12
C GLU A 182 -15.79 -17.00 -5.95
N VAL A 183 -16.25 -17.26 -4.72
CA VAL A 183 -15.57 -16.74 -3.53
C VAL A 183 -14.42 -17.65 -3.09
N PRO A 184 -13.37 -17.12 -2.44
CA PRO A 184 -12.29 -17.94 -1.92
C PRO A 184 -12.76 -18.92 -0.84
N ASP A 185 -12.20 -20.13 -0.85
CA ASP A 185 -12.50 -21.21 0.10
C ASP A 185 -12.13 -20.85 1.56
N GLU A 186 -11.32 -19.80 1.77
CA GLU A 186 -10.75 -19.45 3.07
C GLU A 186 -11.61 -18.57 3.98
N GLY A 187 -12.93 -18.45 3.77
CA GLY A 187 -13.80 -17.64 4.63
C GLY A 187 -15.27 -17.84 4.31
N THR A 188 -16.14 -17.23 5.10
CA THR A 188 -17.60 -17.28 4.86
C THR A 188 -18.18 -15.89 4.65
N ASN A 189 -19.32 -15.84 3.94
CA ASN A 189 -20.12 -14.62 3.75
C ASN A 189 -19.28 -13.44 3.23
N TRP A 190 -18.59 -13.68 2.11
CA TRP A 190 -17.74 -12.69 1.48
C TRP A 190 -18.55 -11.51 0.96
N ARG A 191 -18.04 -10.29 1.16
CA ARG A 191 -18.60 -9.06 0.60
C ARG A 191 -17.60 -8.36 -0.31
N LEU A 192 -18.10 -7.74 -1.37
CA LEU A 192 -17.32 -6.87 -2.24
C LEU A 192 -17.10 -5.53 -1.52
N VAL A 193 -15.85 -5.23 -1.21
CA VAL A 193 -15.44 -3.97 -0.58
C VAL A 193 -15.19 -2.89 -1.63
N GLU A 194 -14.59 -3.29 -2.74
CA GLU A 194 -14.20 -2.38 -3.80
C GLU A 194 -14.26 -3.11 -5.14
N LEU A 195 -14.88 -2.46 -6.12
CA LEU A 195 -14.76 -2.76 -7.53
C LEU A 195 -14.19 -1.50 -8.21
N ARG A 196 -12.94 -1.56 -8.65
CA ARG A 196 -12.25 -0.39 -9.21
C ARG A 196 -11.75 -0.70 -10.61
N PRO A 197 -12.09 0.10 -11.63
CA PRO A 197 -11.50 -0.06 -12.95
C PRO A 197 -9.99 0.19 -12.89
N VAL A 198 -9.23 -0.60 -13.65
CA VAL A 198 -7.80 -0.36 -13.83
C VAL A 198 -7.66 0.62 -14.99
N SER A 199 -7.06 1.78 -14.73
CA SER A 199 -6.82 2.79 -15.77
C SER A 199 -5.77 2.29 -16.76
N GLU A 200 -6.17 2.12 -18.02
CA GLU A 200 -5.26 1.72 -19.11
C GLU A 200 -4.35 2.89 -19.57
N ALA A 201 -4.69 4.12 -19.18
CA ALA A 201 -3.95 5.34 -19.51
C ALA A 201 -2.59 5.47 -18.79
N PHE A 202 -2.22 4.52 -17.94
CA PHE A 202 -0.90 4.48 -17.27
C PHE A 202 0.14 3.65 -18.03
N ALA A 203 -0.21 3.12 -19.20
CA ALA A 203 0.71 2.42 -20.11
C ALA A 203 1.36 3.34 -21.16
N ASP A 204 0.95 4.61 -21.28
CA ASP A 204 1.64 5.61 -22.09
C ASP A 204 2.42 6.59 -21.20
N PRO A 205 3.59 7.10 -21.66
CA PRO A 205 4.33 8.13 -20.94
C PRO A 205 3.40 9.32 -20.65
N PRO A 206 3.58 9.99 -19.50
CA PRO A 206 2.76 11.14 -19.15
C PRO A 206 2.70 12.10 -20.34
N PRO A 207 1.54 12.74 -20.60
CA PRO A 207 1.46 13.75 -21.64
C PRO A 207 2.60 14.76 -21.42
N PRO A 208 3.31 15.17 -22.48
CA PRO A 208 4.44 16.07 -22.33
C PRO A 208 3.99 17.28 -21.53
N LEU A 209 4.69 17.54 -20.43
CA LEU A 209 4.44 18.72 -19.63
C LEU A 209 4.48 19.94 -20.55
N PRO A 210 3.61 20.94 -20.34
CA PRO A 210 3.71 22.19 -21.07
C PRO A 210 5.14 22.70 -20.94
N ASP A 211 5.72 23.12 -22.07
CA ASP A 211 7.12 23.50 -22.18
C ASP A 211 7.47 24.61 -21.17
N VAL A 212 8.11 24.20 -20.08
CA VAL A 212 8.49 25.07 -18.96
C VAL A 212 9.77 25.86 -19.28
N SER A 213 10.30 25.74 -20.50
CA SER A 213 11.54 26.41 -20.93
C SER A 213 11.48 27.95 -20.91
N GLN A 214 10.32 28.55 -20.65
CA GLN A 214 10.17 30.00 -20.50
C GLN A 214 10.01 30.50 -19.05
N LEU A 215 10.01 29.63 -18.04
CA LEU A 215 10.14 30.07 -16.66
C LEU A 215 11.63 30.13 -16.31
N THR A 216 12.16 31.35 -16.33
CA THR A 216 13.50 31.68 -15.85
C THR A 216 13.60 31.34 -14.36
N LEU A 217 14.04 30.12 -14.08
CA LEU A 217 14.47 29.68 -12.76
C LEU A 217 15.79 30.39 -12.43
N SER A 218 15.72 31.26 -11.42
CA SER A 218 16.89 31.76 -10.71
C SER A 218 17.75 30.58 -10.25
N GLU A 219 19.02 30.57 -10.66
CA GLU A 219 20.02 29.56 -10.32
C GLU A 219 20.02 29.26 -8.80
N SER A 220 19.63 28.04 -8.46
CA SER A 220 19.77 27.44 -7.13
C SER A 220 20.84 26.35 -7.20
N PRO A 221 21.56 26.04 -6.11
CA PRO A 221 22.79 25.25 -6.16
C PRO A 221 22.53 23.83 -6.65
N LYS A 222 23.49 23.28 -7.43
CA LYS A 222 23.44 21.99 -8.13
C LYS A 222 22.63 20.92 -7.38
N ASP A 223 21.40 20.67 -7.86
CA ASP A 223 20.57 19.58 -7.36
C ASP A 223 21.28 18.25 -7.61
N GLU A 224 21.31 17.41 -6.58
CA GLU A 224 21.83 16.05 -6.64
C GLU A 224 21.00 15.22 -7.63
N ASP A 225 21.65 14.36 -8.44
CA ASP A 225 20.95 13.53 -9.40
C ASP A 225 19.95 12.57 -8.71
N VAL A 226 18.85 12.26 -9.41
CA VAL A 226 17.82 11.31 -8.94
C VAL A 226 18.47 9.97 -8.58
N VAL A 227 19.38 9.50 -9.42
CA VAL A 227 20.26 8.36 -9.14
C VAL A 227 21.63 8.93 -8.76
N PRO A 228 22.13 8.69 -7.54
CA PRO A 228 23.48 9.10 -7.18
C PRO A 228 24.53 8.49 -8.13
N ALA A 229 25.48 9.30 -8.57
CA ALA A 229 26.58 8.84 -9.41
C ALA A 229 27.47 7.81 -8.69
N ASP A 230 27.71 8.04 -7.40
CA ASP A 230 28.48 7.15 -6.54
C ASP A 230 27.54 6.20 -5.78
N ASN A 231 27.80 4.89 -5.90
CA ASN A 231 27.06 3.82 -5.22
C ASN A 231 25.54 3.85 -5.46
N PRO A 232 25.08 3.71 -6.73
CA PRO A 232 23.66 3.70 -7.04
C PRO A 232 22.94 2.57 -6.28
N PRO A 233 21.76 2.83 -5.68
CA PRO A 233 21.01 1.80 -4.98
C PRO A 233 20.61 0.65 -5.90
N THR A 234 20.88 -0.58 -5.46
CA THR A 234 20.60 -1.83 -6.21
C THR A 234 19.42 -2.63 -5.63
N THR A 235 18.93 -2.23 -4.46
CA THR A 235 17.83 -2.90 -3.74
C THR A 235 16.79 -1.89 -3.28
N LEU A 236 15.58 -2.35 -3.01
CA LEU A 236 14.51 -1.50 -2.50
C LEU A 236 14.87 -0.87 -1.14
N MET A 237 15.53 -1.61 -0.24
CA MET A 237 15.97 -1.05 1.05
C MET A 237 17.02 0.06 0.89
N GLN A 238 17.95 -0.07 -0.06
CA GLN A 238 18.92 1.00 -0.35
C GLN A 238 18.23 2.25 -0.91
N TRP A 239 17.25 2.07 -1.79
CA TRP A 239 16.41 3.17 -2.27
C TRP A 239 15.64 3.84 -1.12
N ALA A 240 14.99 3.05 -0.27
CA ALA A 240 14.24 3.55 0.89
C ALA A 240 15.12 4.42 1.79
N VAL A 241 16.33 3.95 2.13
CA VAL A 241 17.26 4.70 2.97
C VAL A 241 17.80 5.96 2.27
N LEU A 242 18.07 5.91 0.96
CA LEU A 242 18.45 7.10 0.19
C LEU A 242 17.34 8.16 0.21
N ILE A 243 16.09 7.75 -0.04
CA ILE A 243 14.92 8.63 -0.05
C ILE A 243 14.70 9.26 1.33
N LEU A 244 14.77 8.45 2.39
CA LEU A 244 14.65 8.92 3.77
C LEU A 244 15.75 9.91 4.16
N ASN A 245 16.95 9.83 3.57
CA ASN A 245 18.03 10.79 3.77
C ASN A 245 17.98 12.00 2.81
N THR A 246 17.02 12.06 1.89
CA THR A 246 16.88 13.17 0.95
C THR A 246 16.14 14.33 1.63
N SER A 247 16.80 15.47 1.80
CA SER A 247 16.23 16.64 2.48
C SER A 247 15.38 17.53 1.57
N ASN A 248 15.69 17.56 0.26
CA ASN A 248 14.93 18.29 -0.76
C ASN A 248 13.61 17.54 -1.08
N PRO A 249 12.44 18.16 -0.89
CA PRO A 249 11.14 17.51 -1.05
C PRO A 249 10.82 17.15 -2.50
N THR A 250 11.28 17.95 -3.47
CA THR A 250 11.09 17.67 -4.89
C THR A 250 11.97 16.50 -5.32
N LEU A 251 13.25 16.51 -4.93
CA LEU A 251 14.15 15.38 -5.20
C LEU A 251 13.65 14.08 -4.53
N LYS A 252 13.07 14.18 -3.34
CA LYS A 252 12.45 13.04 -2.64
C LYS A 252 11.30 12.42 -3.44
N VAL A 253 10.45 13.25 -4.04
CA VAL A 253 9.38 12.81 -4.94
C VAL A 253 9.96 12.12 -6.17
N GLU A 254 10.95 12.71 -6.82
CA GLU A 254 11.55 12.14 -8.02
C GLU A 254 12.28 10.82 -7.74
N ARG A 255 12.99 10.72 -6.62
CA ARG A 255 13.60 9.46 -6.14
C ARG A 255 12.55 8.41 -5.82
N THR A 256 11.43 8.80 -5.21
CA THR A 256 10.32 7.89 -4.94
C THR A 256 9.73 7.34 -6.24
N LYS A 257 9.40 8.21 -7.20
CA LYS A 257 8.92 7.79 -8.54
C LYS A 257 9.90 6.85 -9.22
N HIS A 258 11.19 7.18 -9.19
CA HIS A 258 12.24 6.36 -9.79
C HIS A 258 12.33 4.98 -9.12
N ALA A 259 12.46 4.92 -7.79
CA ALA A 259 12.58 3.68 -7.04
C ALA A 259 11.36 2.77 -7.25
N VAL A 260 10.15 3.34 -7.21
CA VAL A 260 8.90 2.61 -7.44
C VAL A 260 8.84 2.09 -8.87
N HIS A 261 9.25 2.89 -9.87
CA HIS A 261 9.34 2.42 -11.25
C HIS A 261 10.33 1.26 -11.39
N GLN A 262 11.55 1.38 -10.84
CA GLN A 262 12.56 0.31 -10.88
C GLN A 262 12.07 -0.97 -10.19
N TYR A 263 11.35 -0.82 -9.07
CA TYR A 263 10.76 -1.94 -8.33
C TYR A 263 9.66 -2.64 -9.15
N ARG A 264 8.70 -1.87 -9.66
CA ARG A 264 7.56 -2.39 -10.45
C ARG A 264 7.97 -3.00 -11.78
N THR A 265 9.04 -2.49 -12.40
CA THR A 265 9.55 -3.02 -13.68
C THR A 265 10.56 -4.15 -13.50
N GLY A 266 10.78 -4.63 -12.27
CA GLY A 266 11.72 -5.72 -11.98
C GLY A 266 13.19 -5.37 -12.23
N LYS A 267 13.52 -4.09 -12.48
CA LYS A 267 14.91 -3.64 -12.64
C LYS A 267 15.69 -3.70 -11.32
N LEU A 268 15.00 -3.63 -10.17
CA LEU A 268 15.57 -3.97 -8.87
C LEU A 268 15.64 -5.48 -8.70
N LYS A 269 16.85 -6.02 -8.60
CA LYS A 269 17.10 -7.47 -8.47
C LYS A 269 16.62 -8.06 -7.14
N SER A 270 16.40 -7.23 -6.12
CA SER A 270 15.99 -7.67 -4.79
C SER A 270 15.34 -6.55 -3.98
N ILE A 271 14.42 -6.91 -3.10
CA ILE A 271 13.93 -6.01 -2.05
C ILE A 271 15.07 -5.66 -1.08
N GLY A 272 15.95 -6.62 -0.76
CA GLY A 272 17.10 -6.42 0.12
C GLY A 272 16.79 -6.54 1.63
N HIS A 273 15.53 -6.73 2.03
CA HIS A 273 15.14 -6.78 3.46
C HIS A 273 15.73 -7.98 4.22
N ARG A 274 15.97 -9.11 3.56
CA ARG A 274 16.60 -10.30 4.18
C ARG A 274 18.13 -10.25 4.21
N SER A 275 18.73 -9.18 3.70
CA SER A 275 20.18 -9.04 3.69
C SER A 275 20.69 -8.83 5.13
N PRO A 276 21.77 -9.52 5.55
CA PRO A 276 22.40 -9.25 6.85
C PRO A 276 22.98 -7.83 6.92
N ASN A 277 23.23 -7.20 5.77
CA ASN A 277 23.75 -5.84 5.63
C ASN A 277 22.67 -4.88 5.10
N ALA A 278 21.39 -5.12 5.42
CA ALA A 278 20.33 -4.18 5.06
C ALA A 278 20.63 -2.79 5.65
N PRO A 279 20.57 -1.71 4.85
CA PRO A 279 20.91 -0.38 5.32
C PRO A 279 19.91 0.10 6.36
N ARG A 280 20.39 0.84 7.37
CA ARG A 280 19.55 1.37 8.45
C ARG A 280 18.95 2.72 8.04
N PRO A 281 17.64 2.95 8.19
CA PRO A 281 17.04 4.25 7.96
C PRO A 281 17.47 5.28 9.02
N PRO A 282 17.45 6.59 8.72
CA PRO A 282 17.73 7.62 9.70
C PRO A 282 16.67 7.60 10.82
N ASP A 283 17.03 8.00 12.04
CA ASP A 283 16.06 8.14 13.14
C ASP A 283 15.12 9.34 12.91
N VAL A 284 15.57 10.31 12.11
CA VAL A 284 14.76 11.43 11.58
C VAL A 284 15.18 11.75 10.15
N PRO A 285 14.25 11.67 9.18
CA PRO A 285 14.47 12.18 7.84
C PRO A 285 14.83 13.66 7.89
N PRO A 286 15.96 14.08 7.30
CA PRO A 286 16.32 15.48 7.26
C PRO A 286 15.25 16.28 6.49
N ARG A 287 15.20 17.57 6.79
CA ARG A 287 14.39 18.56 6.07
C ARG A 287 15.34 19.60 5.54
N HIS A 288 15.09 20.10 4.34
CA HIS A 288 15.88 21.17 3.75
C HIS A 288 15.97 22.38 4.72
N ASP A 289 17.14 23.00 4.83
CA ASP A 289 17.40 24.01 5.87
C ASP A 289 16.47 25.23 5.78
N ALA A 290 16.04 25.58 4.56
CA ALA A 290 15.03 26.62 4.34
C ALA A 290 13.70 26.31 5.05
N TYR A 291 13.38 25.04 5.28
CA TYR A 291 12.12 24.59 5.89
C TYR A 291 12.27 24.27 7.38
N ARG A 292 13.48 23.92 7.84
CA ARG A 292 13.78 23.70 9.27
C ARG A 292 13.45 24.92 10.12
N LYS A 293 13.76 26.13 9.64
CA LYS A 293 13.47 27.39 10.33
C LYS A 293 11.97 27.66 10.53
N SER A 294 11.13 27.00 9.75
CA SER A 294 9.67 27.14 9.82
C SER A 294 9.03 26.10 10.73
N THR A 295 9.73 25.08 11.23
CA THR A 295 9.09 24.07 12.08
C THR A 295 8.80 24.63 13.47
N VAL A 296 7.55 24.53 13.95
CA VAL A 296 7.11 25.04 15.26
C VAL A 296 6.41 23.97 16.09
N ASP A 297 6.42 24.16 17.40
CA ASP A 297 5.68 23.35 18.37
C ASP A 297 4.16 23.38 18.07
N PRO A 298 3.47 22.23 18.01
CA PRO A 298 2.02 22.15 17.87
C PRO A 298 1.23 23.09 18.80
N ALA A 299 1.69 23.28 20.04
CA ALA A 299 1.02 24.15 21.03
C ALA A 299 1.07 25.64 20.66
N LYS A 300 1.99 26.04 19.76
CA LYS A 300 2.22 27.43 19.33
C LYS A 300 1.70 27.71 17.92
N ALA A 301 1.19 26.71 17.21
CA ALA A 301 0.60 26.86 15.88
C ALA A 301 -0.82 27.46 15.99
N GLY A 302 -0.94 28.79 15.99
CA GLY A 302 -2.23 29.49 16.00
C GLY A 302 -3.11 29.22 14.77
N ARG A 303 -4.44 29.40 14.89
CA ARG A 303 -5.41 29.22 13.79
C ARG A 303 -5.26 30.32 12.72
N ARG A 304 -4.48 30.06 11.65
CA ARG A 304 -4.47 30.91 10.45
C ARG A 304 -5.59 30.49 9.49
N LYS A 305 -6.42 31.46 9.08
CA LYS A 305 -7.60 31.23 8.22
C LYS A 305 -7.30 31.25 6.70
N ASN A 306 -6.03 31.36 6.28
CA ASN A 306 -5.65 31.42 4.87
C ASN A 306 -5.69 30.03 4.20
N ARG A 307 -6.31 29.92 3.01
CA ARG A 307 -6.35 28.70 2.16
C ARG A 307 -4.95 28.17 1.86
N ILE A 308 -3.98 29.06 1.60
CA ILE A 308 -2.58 28.68 1.36
C ILE A 308 -1.97 27.98 2.57
N ALA A 309 -2.25 28.46 3.78
CA ALA A 309 -1.75 27.83 4.99
C ALA A 309 -2.34 26.43 5.20
N MET A 310 -3.58 26.20 4.76
CA MET A 310 -4.18 24.87 4.79
C MET A 310 -3.55 23.93 3.77
N LEU A 311 -3.38 24.36 2.51
CA LEU A 311 -2.72 23.56 1.48
C LEU A 311 -1.27 23.25 1.86
N HIS A 312 -0.57 24.21 2.46
CA HIS A 312 0.79 24.02 2.96
C HIS A 312 0.86 22.98 4.09
N ALA A 313 -0.07 23.07 5.04
CA ALA A 313 -0.15 22.09 6.13
C ALA A 313 -0.43 20.67 5.60
N LEU A 314 -1.34 20.53 4.63
CA LEU A 314 -1.61 19.25 3.96
C LEU A 314 -0.36 18.76 3.21
N ALA A 315 0.29 19.61 2.41
CA ALA A 315 1.51 19.23 1.69
C ALA A 315 2.63 18.76 2.65
N ASN A 316 2.70 19.36 3.84
CA ASN A 316 3.64 18.91 4.85
C ASN A 316 3.27 17.54 5.45
N ILE A 317 1.97 17.25 5.61
CA ILE A 317 1.50 15.91 5.98
C ILE A 317 1.93 14.90 4.91
N GLU A 318 1.72 15.20 3.63
CA GLU A 318 2.10 14.27 2.54
C GLU A 318 3.62 14.02 2.49
N GLN A 319 4.44 15.04 2.75
CA GLN A 319 5.90 14.83 2.85
C GLN A 319 6.28 13.89 4.00
N TRP A 320 5.59 13.97 5.13
CA TRP A 320 5.78 12.98 6.20
C TRP A 320 5.22 11.61 5.81
N ALA A 321 4.12 11.54 5.07
CA ALA A 321 3.52 10.29 4.63
C ALA A 321 4.44 9.53 3.64
N ILE A 322 5.11 10.23 2.71
CA ILE A 322 6.18 9.66 1.87
C ILE A 322 7.25 9.01 2.75
N ASP A 323 7.73 9.74 3.77
CA ASP A 323 8.74 9.22 4.68
C ASP A 323 8.24 8.02 5.49
N LEU A 324 7.00 8.04 5.97
CA LEU A 324 6.42 6.95 6.76
C LEU A 324 6.27 5.67 5.93
N ALA A 325 5.87 5.79 4.67
CA ALA A 325 5.75 4.68 3.73
C ALA A 325 7.12 4.01 3.45
N TRP A 326 8.19 4.80 3.29
CA TRP A 326 9.54 4.26 3.15
C TRP A 326 10.12 3.72 4.46
N ASP A 327 9.87 4.41 5.57
CA ASP A 327 10.38 4.07 6.90
C ASP A 327 9.86 2.71 7.38
N ILE A 328 8.57 2.42 7.21
CA ILE A 328 8.02 1.15 7.67
C ILE A 328 8.67 -0.05 6.95
N MET A 329 8.99 0.10 5.65
CA MET A 329 9.70 -0.93 4.90
C MET A 329 11.16 -1.06 5.36
N ALA A 330 11.91 0.05 5.41
CA ALA A 330 13.33 0.04 5.74
C ALA A 330 13.62 -0.36 7.19
N ARG A 331 12.75 0.04 8.12
CA ARG A 331 12.94 -0.16 9.56
C ARG A 331 12.54 -1.57 10.00
N PHE A 332 11.42 -2.09 9.50
CA PHE A 332 10.87 -3.36 9.96
C PHE A 332 11.13 -4.53 9.03
N GLY A 333 11.45 -4.28 7.75
CA GLY A 333 11.81 -5.32 6.79
C GLY A 333 12.93 -6.25 7.29
N PRO A 334 14.06 -5.71 7.79
CA PRO A 334 15.16 -6.54 8.31
C PRO A 334 14.83 -7.34 9.57
N THR A 335 13.90 -6.87 10.40
CA THR A 335 13.53 -7.55 11.66
C THR A 335 12.38 -8.53 11.48
N HIS A 336 11.72 -8.54 10.32
CA HIS A 336 10.61 -9.44 9.99
C HIS A 336 10.84 -10.07 8.61
N PRO A 337 11.75 -11.06 8.52
CA PRO A 337 12.12 -11.69 7.23
C PRO A 337 10.97 -12.48 6.59
N ASP A 338 9.94 -12.80 7.38
CA ASP A 338 8.68 -13.43 7.00
C ASP A 338 7.71 -12.48 6.28
N LEU A 339 7.98 -11.16 6.26
CA LEU A 339 7.15 -10.22 5.52
C LEU A 339 7.06 -10.61 4.04
N PRO A 340 5.85 -10.78 3.51
CA PRO A 340 5.67 -11.16 2.11
C PRO A 340 5.99 -9.97 1.18
N PRO A 341 6.40 -10.22 -0.07
CA PRO A 341 6.64 -9.17 -1.07
C PRO A 341 5.50 -8.17 -1.24
N ALA A 342 4.25 -8.61 -1.09
CA ALA A 342 3.06 -7.76 -1.15
C ALA A 342 3.11 -6.58 -0.16
N PHE A 343 3.74 -6.76 1.02
CA PHE A 343 3.94 -5.67 1.99
C PHE A 343 4.72 -4.51 1.36
N PHE A 344 5.82 -4.83 0.69
CA PHE A 344 6.66 -3.85 0.04
C PHE A 344 5.97 -3.23 -1.19
N SER A 345 5.17 -4.02 -1.93
CA SER A 345 4.35 -3.51 -3.04
C SER A 345 3.29 -2.51 -2.58
N ASP A 346 2.61 -2.79 -1.47
CA ASP A 346 1.58 -1.88 -0.94
C ASP A 346 2.19 -0.56 -0.45
N PHE A 347 3.26 -0.62 0.35
CA PHE A 347 3.90 0.60 0.87
C PHE A 347 4.68 1.39 -0.19
N THR A 348 5.21 0.76 -1.25
CA THR A 348 5.75 1.49 -2.41
C THR A 348 4.66 2.17 -3.23
N LYS A 349 3.47 1.58 -3.34
CA LYS A 349 2.31 2.26 -3.94
C LYS A 349 1.90 3.45 -3.11
N MET A 350 1.74 3.29 -1.79
CA MET A 350 1.39 4.38 -0.89
C MET A 350 2.40 5.53 -1.00
N ALA A 351 3.71 5.25 -0.95
CA ALA A 351 4.74 6.28 -1.12
C ALA A 351 4.62 7.07 -2.45
N LEU A 352 4.22 6.39 -3.54
CA LEU A 352 3.98 7.04 -4.83
C LEU A 352 2.72 7.91 -4.81
N ASP A 353 1.64 7.43 -4.18
CA ASP A 353 0.40 8.18 -4.01
C ASP A 353 0.66 9.45 -3.19
N GLU A 354 1.40 9.37 -2.08
CA GLU A 354 1.76 10.56 -1.29
C GLU A 354 2.66 11.53 -2.05
N SER A 355 3.54 11.01 -2.90
CA SER A 355 4.35 11.84 -3.80
C SER A 355 3.50 12.61 -4.81
N LYS A 356 2.44 11.97 -5.31
CA LYS A 356 1.43 12.59 -6.17
C LYS A 356 0.61 13.62 -5.38
N HIS A 357 0.15 13.30 -4.17
CA HIS A 357 -0.61 14.21 -3.30
C HIS A 357 0.19 15.48 -3.02
N PHE A 358 1.45 15.33 -2.60
CA PHE A 358 2.37 16.45 -2.40
C PHE A 358 2.52 17.31 -3.66
N SER A 359 2.69 16.69 -4.82
CA SER A 359 2.86 17.40 -6.10
C SER A 359 1.60 18.18 -6.48
N LEU A 360 0.40 17.62 -6.26
CA LEU A 360 -0.87 18.30 -6.49
C LEU A 360 -1.02 19.52 -5.59
N LEU A 361 -0.77 19.35 -4.29
CA LEU A 361 -0.91 20.44 -3.31
C LEU A 361 0.10 21.56 -3.53
N THR A 362 1.37 21.23 -3.80
CA THR A 362 2.40 22.23 -4.09
C THR A 362 2.16 22.97 -5.41
N SER A 363 1.64 22.29 -6.44
CA SER A 363 1.19 22.93 -7.68
C SER A 363 0.05 23.92 -7.42
N ARG A 364 -0.97 23.52 -6.63
CA ARG A 364 -2.07 24.41 -6.23
C ARG A 364 -1.58 25.62 -5.44
N MET A 365 -0.64 25.42 -4.52
CA MET A 365 -0.01 26.52 -3.79
C MET A 365 0.70 27.49 -4.73
N GLY A 366 1.52 26.98 -5.67
CA GLY A 366 2.23 27.81 -6.64
C GLY A 366 1.29 28.63 -7.52
N ALA A 367 0.14 28.05 -7.92
CA ALA A 367 -0.86 28.76 -8.71
C ALA A 367 -1.59 29.87 -7.91
N LEU A 368 -1.81 29.69 -6.60
CA LEU A 368 -2.57 30.62 -5.77
C LEU A 368 -1.69 31.67 -5.08
N ALA A 369 -0.44 31.34 -4.76
CA ALA A 369 0.52 32.21 -4.09
C ALA A 369 1.96 31.87 -4.51
N PRO A 370 2.40 32.32 -5.71
CA PRO A 370 3.75 32.07 -6.21
C PRO A 370 4.87 32.50 -5.25
N ASP A 371 4.64 33.60 -4.51
CA ASP A 371 5.61 34.16 -3.54
C ASP A 371 5.63 33.41 -2.19
N THR A 372 4.80 32.37 -2.01
CA THR A 372 4.71 31.55 -0.79
C THR A 372 4.95 30.07 -1.12
N PRO A 373 6.19 29.68 -1.46
CA PRO A 373 6.51 28.30 -1.82
C PRO A 373 6.34 27.34 -0.63
N TYR A 374 6.33 26.04 -0.90
CA TYR A 374 6.35 25.03 0.15
C TYR A 374 7.51 25.27 1.14
N GLY A 375 7.25 24.99 2.42
CA GLY A 375 8.14 25.23 3.55
C GLY A 375 8.37 26.70 3.98
N SER A 376 7.75 27.68 3.32
CA SER A 376 7.76 29.09 3.75
C SER A 376 6.89 29.37 4.99
N LEU A 377 5.91 28.52 5.27
CA LEU A 377 5.01 28.63 6.41
C LEU A 377 5.36 27.63 7.51
N PRO A 378 4.98 27.92 8.76
CA PRO A 378 5.35 27.04 9.85
C PRO A 378 4.53 25.75 9.90
N VAL A 379 5.22 24.65 10.20
CA VAL A 379 4.67 23.29 10.21
C VAL A 379 5.05 22.54 11.48
N HIS A 380 4.25 21.54 11.83
CA HIS A 380 4.53 20.66 12.97
C HIS A 380 5.07 19.30 12.52
N ALA A 381 5.85 18.65 13.39
CA ALA A 381 6.40 17.31 13.20
C ALA A 381 5.64 16.23 14.01
N ALA A 382 4.37 16.46 14.32
CA ALA A 382 3.56 15.57 15.16
C ALA A 382 3.40 14.14 14.58
N LEU A 383 3.35 13.97 13.25
CA LEU A 383 3.29 12.65 12.63
C LEU A 383 4.57 11.85 12.88
N TRP A 384 5.74 12.45 12.62
CA TRP A 384 7.03 11.77 12.86
C TRP A 384 7.27 11.48 14.34
N SER A 385 6.70 12.32 15.19
CA SER A 385 6.71 12.12 16.63
C SER A 385 6.05 10.78 16.99
N SER A 386 4.81 10.54 16.55
CA SER A 386 4.15 9.23 16.70
C SER A 386 4.89 8.09 16.00
N ALA A 387 5.59 8.37 14.90
CA ALA A 387 6.40 7.37 14.21
C ALA A 387 7.56 6.89 15.09
N ARG A 388 8.22 7.82 15.78
CA ARG A 388 9.34 7.51 16.68
C ARG A 388 8.91 6.71 17.88
N SER A 389 7.79 7.05 18.52
CA SER A 389 7.28 6.28 19.67
C SER A 389 6.95 4.83 19.30
N THR A 390 6.69 4.56 18.02
CA THR A 390 6.37 3.22 17.50
C THR A 390 7.55 2.48 16.86
N PHE A 391 8.77 3.04 16.87
CA PHE A 391 9.97 2.34 16.37
C PHE A 391 10.18 0.92 16.92
N PRO A 392 9.87 0.62 18.21
CA PRO A 392 10.10 -0.72 18.74
C PRO A 392 9.14 -1.80 18.22
N SER A 393 8.04 -1.46 17.54
CA SER A 393 6.98 -2.42 17.19
C SER A 393 6.32 -2.11 15.85
N LEU A 394 6.42 -3.05 14.91
CA LEU A 394 5.72 -2.98 13.62
C LEU A 394 4.19 -2.92 13.82
N ARG A 395 3.68 -3.68 14.79
CA ARG A 395 2.26 -3.69 15.16
C ARG A 395 1.81 -2.33 15.68
N ALA A 396 2.57 -1.72 16.57
CA ALA A 396 2.28 -0.37 17.07
C ALA A 396 2.35 0.67 15.94
N ARG A 397 3.32 0.55 15.03
CA ARG A 397 3.44 1.42 13.86
C ARG A 397 2.19 1.34 12.97
N LEU A 398 1.75 0.13 12.64
CA LEU A 398 0.54 -0.11 11.86
C LEU A 398 -0.72 0.43 12.55
N ALA A 399 -0.84 0.26 13.87
CA ALA A 399 -1.97 0.80 14.63
C ALA A 399 -1.99 2.33 14.65
N ILE A 400 -0.91 2.97 15.12
CA ILE A 400 -0.91 4.41 15.38
C ILE A 400 -0.80 5.21 14.08
N ILE A 401 0.09 4.85 13.17
CA ILE A 401 0.25 5.60 11.93
C ILE A 401 -0.86 5.20 10.95
N HIS A 402 -0.96 3.92 10.60
CA HIS A 402 -1.79 3.50 9.47
C HIS A 402 -3.27 3.29 9.78
N LEU A 403 -3.66 3.23 11.06
CA LEU A 403 -5.07 3.05 11.47
C LEU A 403 -5.61 4.19 12.35
N VAL A 404 -4.77 5.05 12.93
CA VAL A 404 -5.22 6.27 13.62
C VAL A 404 -4.96 7.52 12.78
N HIS A 405 -3.71 7.77 12.34
CA HIS A 405 -3.40 8.96 11.54
C HIS A 405 -3.99 8.90 10.13
N GLU A 406 -3.82 7.80 9.38
CA GLU A 406 -4.41 7.71 8.02
C GLU A 406 -5.95 7.73 8.08
N ALA A 407 -6.54 7.03 9.05
CA ALA A 407 -7.99 7.03 9.22
C ALA A 407 -8.54 8.41 9.59
N ARG A 408 -7.71 9.31 10.13
CA ARG A 408 -8.09 10.70 10.37
C ARG A 408 -8.30 11.46 9.06
N GLY A 409 -7.55 11.14 8.00
CA GLY A 409 -7.73 11.70 6.66
C GLY A 409 -9.16 11.50 6.14
N LEU A 410 -9.69 10.27 6.30
CA LEU A 410 -11.07 9.92 5.91
C LEU A 410 -12.14 10.77 6.61
N ASP A 411 -11.87 11.17 7.85
CA ASP A 411 -12.79 11.94 8.68
C ASP A 411 -12.75 13.45 8.37
N VAL A 412 -11.56 14.00 8.13
CA VAL A 412 -11.34 15.46 8.06
C VAL A 412 -11.35 16.00 6.63
N ASN A 413 -11.00 15.19 5.64
CA ASN A 413 -10.91 15.61 4.25
C ASN A 413 -12.26 16.09 3.69
N PRO A 414 -13.42 15.44 3.96
CA PRO A 414 -14.71 15.92 3.46
C PRO A 414 -15.05 17.36 3.89
N ALA A 415 -14.79 17.70 5.15
CA ALA A 415 -15.02 19.05 5.66
C ALA A 415 -14.07 20.08 5.03
N THR A 416 -12.83 19.66 4.76
CA THR A 416 -11.82 20.48 4.08
C THR A 416 -12.20 20.75 2.63
N ILE A 417 -12.59 19.71 1.87
CA ILE A 417 -13.11 19.82 0.50
C ILE A 417 -14.30 20.78 0.46
N ALA A 418 -15.28 20.58 1.34
CA ALA A 418 -16.46 21.44 1.41
C ALA A 418 -16.11 22.92 1.70
N ARG A 419 -15.03 23.17 2.45
CA ARG A 419 -14.54 24.54 2.71
C ARG A 419 -13.94 25.19 1.46
N PHE A 420 -13.18 24.45 0.65
CA PHE A 420 -12.67 24.96 -0.63
C PHE A 420 -13.79 25.16 -1.65
N ALA A 421 -14.76 24.23 -1.69
CA ALA A 421 -15.94 24.34 -2.56
C ALA A 421 -16.77 25.60 -2.26
N ARG A 422 -17.06 25.87 -0.97
CA ARG A 422 -17.74 27.12 -0.56
C ARG A 422 -16.96 28.39 -0.89
N ALA A 423 -15.64 28.28 -1.03
CA ALA A 423 -14.77 29.38 -1.43
C ALA A 423 -14.61 29.53 -2.96
N GLY A 424 -15.33 28.71 -3.75
CA GLY A 424 -15.31 28.73 -5.21
C GLY A 424 -14.01 28.20 -5.85
N ASP A 425 -13.14 27.55 -5.08
CA ASP A 425 -11.84 27.05 -5.55
C ASP A 425 -11.97 25.62 -6.08
N LYS A 426 -12.50 25.50 -7.30
CA LYS A 426 -12.81 24.21 -7.94
C LYS A 426 -11.58 23.34 -8.18
N ASP A 427 -10.44 23.96 -8.51
CA ASP A 427 -9.21 23.23 -8.77
C ASP A 427 -8.64 22.58 -7.50
N SER A 428 -8.67 23.30 -6.36
CA SER A 428 -8.26 22.73 -5.08
C SER A 428 -9.23 21.64 -4.61
N VAL A 429 -10.53 21.78 -4.91
CA VAL A 429 -11.51 20.70 -4.68
C VAL A 429 -11.13 19.45 -5.47
N ALA A 430 -10.88 19.56 -6.78
CA ALA A 430 -10.51 18.43 -7.61
C ALA A 430 -9.22 17.73 -7.11
N ALA A 431 -8.20 18.51 -6.71
CA ALA A 431 -6.99 17.94 -6.13
C ALA A 431 -7.26 17.17 -4.81
N LEU A 432 -8.08 17.73 -3.92
CA LEU A 432 -8.42 17.11 -2.64
C LEU A 432 -9.36 15.90 -2.77
N GLU A 433 -10.21 15.86 -3.79
CA GLU A 433 -11.04 14.70 -4.11
C GLU A 433 -10.21 13.52 -4.59
N VAL A 434 -9.17 13.78 -5.39
CA VAL A 434 -8.19 12.75 -5.78
C VAL A 434 -7.48 12.19 -4.55
N ILE A 435 -7.00 13.07 -3.66
CA ILE A 435 -6.34 12.65 -2.41
C ILE A 435 -7.29 11.80 -1.58
N HIS A 436 -8.51 12.28 -1.32
CA HIS A 436 -9.49 11.57 -0.50
C HIS A 436 -9.87 10.18 -1.03
N ALA A 437 -9.89 9.99 -2.35
CA ALA A 437 -10.14 8.69 -2.94
C ALA A 437 -9.02 7.68 -2.64
N ASP A 438 -7.75 8.14 -2.67
CA ASP A 438 -6.58 7.31 -2.42
C ASP A 438 -6.46 6.92 -0.92
N GLU A 439 -6.85 7.81 0.01
CA GLU A 439 -6.82 7.59 1.47
C GLU A 439 -7.53 6.30 1.93
N VAL A 440 -8.65 5.93 1.30
CA VAL A 440 -9.38 4.71 1.65
C VAL A 440 -8.49 3.48 1.44
N THR A 441 -7.69 3.49 0.36
CA THR A 441 -6.77 2.40 0.05
C THR A 441 -5.57 2.36 0.98
N HIS A 442 -5.15 3.51 1.52
CA HIS A 442 -4.06 3.60 2.50
C HIS A 442 -4.48 3.01 3.84
N VAL A 443 -5.67 3.37 4.33
CA VAL A 443 -6.23 2.78 5.56
C VAL A 443 -6.49 1.28 5.37
N THR A 444 -6.96 0.86 4.19
CA THR A 444 -7.11 -0.56 3.85
C THR A 444 -5.78 -1.31 3.92
N THR A 445 -4.71 -0.71 3.40
CA THR A 445 -3.34 -1.25 3.47
C THR A 445 -2.90 -1.40 4.93
N GLY A 446 -3.08 -0.36 5.74
CA GLY A 446 -2.82 -0.40 7.18
C GLY A 446 -3.57 -1.54 7.88
N HIS A 447 -4.87 -1.65 7.62
CA HIS A 447 -5.74 -2.66 8.20
C HIS A 447 -5.33 -4.08 7.81
N ARG A 448 -5.01 -4.31 6.53
CA ARG A 448 -4.54 -5.59 6.01
C ARG A 448 -3.29 -6.06 6.75
N TRP A 449 -2.26 -5.23 6.83
CA TRP A 449 -0.99 -5.62 7.45
C TRP A 449 -1.09 -5.71 8.97
N PHE A 450 -1.93 -4.88 9.60
CA PHE A 450 -2.23 -5.01 11.02
C PHE A 450 -2.95 -6.33 11.33
N SER A 451 -3.94 -6.70 10.51
CA SER A 451 -4.65 -7.97 10.65
C SER A 451 -3.74 -9.17 10.38
N TRP A 452 -2.85 -9.06 9.38
CA TRP A 452 -1.85 -10.10 9.07
C TRP A 452 -0.92 -10.36 10.26
N ILE A 453 -0.36 -9.32 10.88
CA ILE A 453 0.53 -9.50 12.03
C ILE A 453 -0.22 -10.03 13.26
N CYS A 454 -1.47 -9.61 13.46
CA CYS A 454 -2.33 -10.17 14.52
C CYS A 454 -2.62 -11.65 14.30
N ALA A 455 -2.97 -12.05 13.07
CA ALA A 455 -3.23 -13.44 12.72
C ALA A 455 -1.98 -14.32 12.88
N ARG A 456 -0.80 -13.82 12.45
CA ARG A 456 0.49 -14.50 12.65
C ARG A 456 0.77 -14.75 14.13
N ASP A 457 0.48 -13.76 14.97
CA ASP A 457 0.77 -13.81 16.39
C ASP A 457 -0.38 -14.44 17.21
N GLY A 458 -1.47 -14.87 16.56
CA GLY A 458 -2.61 -15.55 17.17
C GLY A 458 -3.46 -14.67 18.08
N VAL A 459 -3.55 -13.37 17.82
CA VAL A 459 -4.29 -12.39 18.64
C VAL A 459 -5.45 -11.76 17.88
N ASP A 460 -6.48 -11.33 18.61
CA ASP A 460 -7.63 -10.62 18.03
C ASP A 460 -7.24 -9.20 17.58
N PRO A 461 -7.50 -8.80 16.33
CA PRO A 461 -7.08 -7.50 15.82
C PRO A 461 -7.80 -6.32 16.51
N VAL A 462 -9.08 -6.44 16.87
CA VAL A 462 -9.81 -5.33 17.49
C VAL A 462 -9.26 -5.03 18.89
N ALA A 463 -9.17 -6.05 19.74
CA ALA A 463 -8.64 -5.93 21.10
C ALA A 463 -7.19 -5.43 21.08
N THR A 464 -6.37 -5.99 20.17
CA THR A 464 -4.96 -5.61 20.02
C THR A 464 -4.84 -4.16 19.55
N PHE A 465 -5.62 -3.71 18.58
CA PHE A 465 -5.61 -2.32 18.13
C PHE A 465 -5.93 -1.37 19.28
N ARG A 466 -6.98 -1.66 20.06
CA ARG A 466 -7.36 -0.82 21.20
C ARG A 466 -6.26 -0.78 22.27
N GLU A 467 -5.54 -1.88 22.49
CA GLU A 467 -4.37 -1.89 23.39
C GLU A 467 -3.23 -1.01 22.86
N GLU A 468 -2.86 -1.17 21.58
CA GLU A 468 -1.81 -0.36 20.95
C GLU A 468 -2.15 1.13 20.99
N VAL A 469 -3.42 1.51 20.78
CA VAL A 469 -3.87 2.90 20.90
C VAL A 469 -3.81 3.39 22.35
N ARG A 470 -4.25 2.61 23.35
CA ARG A 470 -4.09 3.00 24.76
C ARG A 470 -2.62 3.30 25.09
N ARG A 471 -1.70 2.49 24.60
CA ARG A 471 -0.27 2.62 24.92
C ARG A 471 0.45 3.70 24.09
N GLY A 472 0.07 3.88 22.83
CA GLY A 472 0.80 4.70 21.86
C GLY A 472 0.13 6.00 21.45
N TRP A 473 -1.06 6.30 22.00
CA TRP A 473 -1.82 7.52 21.72
C TRP A 473 -2.11 8.28 23.00
N SER A 474 -2.25 9.60 22.91
CA SER A 474 -2.62 10.45 24.04
C SER A 474 -3.96 11.14 23.80
N GLY A 475 -4.86 11.02 24.77
CA GLY A 475 -6.20 11.61 24.70
C GLY A 475 -7.16 10.83 23.82
N ASP A 476 -8.33 11.41 23.54
CA ASP A 476 -9.39 10.68 22.83
C ASP A 476 -9.06 10.53 21.34
N VAL A 477 -9.44 9.39 20.76
CA VAL A 477 -9.60 9.28 19.30
C VAL A 477 -10.89 10.00 18.96
N LYS A 478 -10.77 11.27 18.56
CA LYS A 478 -11.94 12.15 18.40
C LYS A 478 -12.58 12.01 17.04
N GLY A 479 -13.91 12.00 17.00
CA GLY A 479 -14.67 12.21 15.78
C GLY A 479 -14.58 13.66 15.23
N PRO A 480 -15.44 14.03 14.26
CA PRO A 480 -16.46 13.16 13.63
C PRO A 480 -15.81 11.99 12.91
N PHE A 481 -16.48 10.83 12.87
CA PHE A 481 -16.00 9.66 12.14
C PHE A 481 -16.75 9.52 10.82
N ASN A 482 -16.02 9.34 9.73
CA ASN A 482 -16.59 8.92 8.47
C ASN A 482 -16.80 7.40 8.51
N VAL A 483 -17.90 6.98 9.13
CA VAL A 483 -18.20 5.56 9.40
C VAL A 483 -18.20 4.74 8.11
N GLU A 484 -18.80 5.26 7.03
CA GLU A 484 -18.87 4.58 5.74
C GLU A 484 -17.46 4.38 5.13
N ALA A 485 -16.63 5.42 5.08
CA ALA A 485 -15.29 5.31 4.53
C ALA A 485 -14.38 4.42 5.39
N ARG A 486 -14.48 4.51 6.72
CA ARG A 486 -13.75 3.65 7.65
C ARG A 486 -14.17 2.18 7.49
N GLU A 487 -15.46 1.91 7.35
CA GLU A 487 -15.96 0.54 7.14
C GLU A 487 -15.51 -0.03 5.80
N LYS A 488 -15.53 0.79 4.73
CA LYS A 488 -14.97 0.45 3.43
C LYS A 488 -13.47 0.14 3.53
N ALA A 489 -12.73 0.90 4.34
CA ALA A 489 -11.32 0.64 4.59
C ALA A 489 -11.04 -0.55 5.52
N GLY A 490 -12.06 -1.15 6.12
CA GLY A 490 -11.93 -2.31 7.00
C GLY A 490 -12.17 -2.06 8.49
N MET A 491 -12.13 -0.79 8.91
CA MET A 491 -12.29 -0.40 10.31
C MET A 491 -13.76 -0.34 10.69
N THR A 492 -14.23 -1.39 11.36
CA THR A 492 -15.56 -1.39 12.00
C THR A 492 -15.58 -0.44 13.20
N ARG A 493 -16.78 -0.09 13.67
CA ARG A 493 -16.97 0.77 14.85
C ARG A 493 -16.24 0.27 16.10
N GLU A 494 -16.13 -1.04 16.27
CA GLU A 494 -15.46 -1.70 17.41
C GLU A 494 -13.99 -1.28 17.55
N PHE A 495 -13.32 -0.94 16.44
CA PHE A 495 -11.95 -0.44 16.47
C PHE A 495 -11.85 0.88 17.24
N TYR A 496 -12.72 1.86 16.97
CA TYR A 496 -12.46 3.26 17.34
C TYR A 496 -13.52 3.92 18.21
N GLU A 497 -14.71 3.35 18.36
CA GLU A 497 -15.73 3.91 19.24
C GLU A 497 -15.27 3.84 20.70
N ASP A 498 -15.55 4.93 21.43
CA ASP A 498 -15.18 5.15 22.83
C ASP A 498 -13.71 4.80 23.14
N LEU A 499 -12.81 5.07 22.17
CA LEU A 499 -11.39 4.77 22.31
C LEU A 499 -10.61 5.99 22.76
N LYS A 500 -9.82 5.79 23.82
CA LYS A 500 -8.94 6.80 24.39
C LYS A 500 -7.53 6.24 24.55
N GLY A 501 -6.55 7.07 24.21
CA GLY A 501 -5.15 6.86 24.49
C GLY A 501 -4.80 7.22 25.94
N GLU A 502 -3.91 6.42 26.54
CA GLU A 502 -3.44 6.52 27.92
C GLU A 502 -1.94 6.89 27.98
N MET A 503 -1.33 7.23 26.83
CA MET A 503 0.04 7.73 26.79
C MET A 503 0.12 9.08 27.50
N GLU A 504 0.88 9.15 28.59
CA GLU A 504 1.14 10.37 29.35
C GLU A 504 2.00 11.34 28.54
N TRP A 505 1.60 12.62 28.49
CA TRP A 505 2.32 13.68 27.76
C TRP A 505 3.77 13.86 28.26
N ASP A 506 4.04 13.55 29.53
CA ASP A 506 5.35 13.76 30.14
C ASP A 506 6.43 12.76 29.70
N GLU A 507 6.07 11.56 29.22
CA GLU A 507 7.04 10.61 28.66
C GLU A 507 7.52 11.02 27.27
N TRP A 508 6.65 11.70 26.50
CA TRP A 508 6.98 12.27 25.20
C TRP A 508 8.03 13.37 25.29
N GLU A 509 7.87 14.32 26.21
CA GLU A 509 8.89 15.34 26.45
C GLU A 509 10.18 14.74 27.02
N ARG A 510 10.09 13.75 27.92
CA ARG A 510 11.28 13.09 28.49
C ARG A 510 12.09 12.37 27.42
N THR A 511 11.45 11.58 26.57
CA THR A 511 12.13 10.83 25.50
C THR A 511 12.71 11.76 24.43
N THR A 512 12.00 12.86 24.12
CA THR A 512 12.50 13.88 23.18
C THR A 512 13.68 14.66 23.76
N LYS A 513 13.61 15.09 25.02
CA LYS A 513 14.69 15.79 25.73
C LYS A 513 15.91 14.89 25.93
N VAL A 514 15.71 13.61 26.27
CA VAL A 514 16.82 12.63 26.40
C VAL A 514 17.51 12.40 25.06
N ALA A 515 16.75 12.27 23.95
CA ALA A 515 17.32 12.13 22.62
C ALA A 515 18.08 13.40 22.15
N GLU A 516 17.57 14.59 22.47
CA GLU A 516 18.24 15.87 22.19
C GLU A 516 19.50 16.08 23.05
N GLU A 517 19.48 15.66 24.31
CA GLU A 517 20.64 15.67 25.21
C GLU A 517 21.71 14.66 24.79
N GLU A 518 21.32 13.48 24.30
CA GLU A 518 22.26 12.51 23.72
C GLU A 518 22.88 12.99 22.42
N MET A 519 22.14 13.73 21.59
CA MET A 519 22.68 14.40 20.39
C MET A 519 23.64 15.54 20.76
N LYS A 520 23.33 16.34 21.79
CA LYS A 520 24.26 17.35 22.34
C LYS A 520 25.53 16.73 22.92
N LYS A 521 25.42 15.58 23.61
CA LYS A 521 26.58 14.84 24.16
C LYS A 521 27.48 14.25 23.06
N LYS A 522 26.97 14.03 21.85
CA LYS A 522 27.75 13.53 20.69
C LYS A 522 28.53 14.61 19.94
N GLY A 523 28.50 15.87 20.37
CA GLY A 523 29.50 16.87 19.98
C GLY A 523 29.45 17.33 18.52
N GLU A 524 28.28 17.38 17.90
CA GLU A 524 28.11 18.09 16.62
C GLU A 524 27.84 19.58 16.91
N ASN A 525 28.88 20.41 16.76
CA ASN A 525 28.87 21.84 17.05
C ASN A 525 27.80 22.60 16.24
N THR A 526 26.94 23.32 16.93
CA THR A 526 26.15 24.44 16.39
C THR A 526 26.91 25.75 16.63
N PRO A 527 27.15 26.60 15.62
CA PRO A 527 27.78 27.90 15.86
C PRO A 527 26.76 28.91 16.41
N GLY A 528 27.02 29.35 17.65
CA GLY A 528 26.78 30.67 18.21
C GLY A 528 25.45 31.39 17.93
N SER A 529 24.53 31.35 18.89
CA SER A 529 23.50 32.39 19.04
C SER A 529 24.17 33.68 19.53
N VAL A 530 24.24 34.70 18.67
CA VAL A 530 24.47 36.08 19.11
C VAL A 530 23.15 36.60 19.69
N SER A 531 23.14 36.90 20.99
CA SER A 531 22.06 37.61 21.67
C SER A 531 22.10 39.08 21.26
N VAL A 532 21.03 39.56 20.62
CA VAL A 532 20.80 41.00 20.39
C VAL A 532 19.71 41.44 21.36
N GLU A 533 20.10 42.24 22.35
CA GLU A 533 19.19 42.99 23.22
C GLU A 533 18.56 44.14 22.42
N TYR A 534 17.25 44.28 22.48
CA TYR A 534 16.55 45.45 21.97
C TYR A 534 16.29 46.43 23.12
N GLU A 535 16.91 47.60 23.05
CA GLU A 535 16.54 48.76 23.86
C GLU A 535 15.20 49.33 23.36
N ASP A 536 14.25 49.46 24.30
CA ASP A 536 13.00 50.20 24.13
C ASP A 536 13.28 51.68 23.90
N SER A 537 12.75 52.25 22.81
CA SER A 537 12.54 53.69 22.72
C SER A 537 11.17 54.01 22.14
N LYS A 538 10.31 54.52 23.04
CA LYS A 538 9.08 55.25 22.74
C LYS A 538 9.39 56.49 21.88
N SER A 539 8.64 56.67 20.80
CA SER A 539 7.88 57.89 20.46
C SER A 539 7.05 57.66 19.21
#